data_AF-A0A3B5Z119-F1
#
_entry.id   AF-A0A3B5Z119-F1
#
_cell.length_a   1.000
_cell.length_b   1.000
_cell.length_c   1.000
_cell.angle_alpha   90.00
_cell.angle_beta   90.00
_cell.angle_gamma   90.00
#
_symmetry.space_group_name_H-M   'P 1'
#
loop_
_entity.id
_entity.type
_entity.pdbx_description
1 polymer ?
#
loop_
_entity_poly.entity_id
_entity_poly.type
_entity_poly.pdbx_seq_one_letter_code
_entity_poly.pdbx_strand_id
1 'polypeptide(L)'
;MFGECIGMKEVAFAGELFDTLARRRGISGDSIDKAELREFWDQISDPSFKSRLQLFFDMMDKNADGKISEAEVKQIITLSASANHLTITAQQSEEYDKLIMEELDPHGHGYIELHSLEMLLLKPLSETMTKGGKVAEPNWHKQLYRRARYFLKDNWRRCWVMLLWLSICTGLFTWKFMQYRHRVVFKVMGYCVCVAKGGAETLKFNMALTLLPMCRNAVTWLRSRTTLGRFVPFNDNLNFHKVIAVGISVGAGLHIISHLTCDFPRLVHATDDEYEPMKPFFGDVKPPNYWWFLKGTEGWTGLVMLVLMAITFTLATGRFRKRELRRPKPKKSKSLVESKNPNSLPGLLGRLTRSVSASHNRLTMIINALFNRFTGYNAFLYTHHLFVIVYALLIVHGHFLYLTKKWQKKTTWMYLTVPIVVYACERLTRTLRSRVRLVEKIKVAVHPHPASLLSLHMSKPEGFRFKGGQYIFIKCPGVSKFEWHPFSITSAPEDDCVNVHIKALGDWTEDLRDAFLKVCPNTEGKNEIRQVEYDRDDAKSDPRFPKILIDGPYGAPAEDYKQHRRSSW
;
A
#
# COMPACT_ATOMS: atom_id res chain seq x y z
N MET A 1 -3.42 15.30 -37.68
CA MET A 1 -2.96 13.89 -37.67
C MET A 1 -1.59 13.70 -37.02
N PHE A 2 -0.55 14.52 -37.32
CA PHE A 2 0.79 14.32 -36.73
C PHE A 2 0.77 14.18 -35.20
N GLY A 3 0.14 15.13 -34.49
CA GLY A 3 -0.01 15.09 -33.03
C GLY A 3 -0.64 13.80 -32.50
N GLU A 4 -1.69 13.29 -33.16
CA GLU A 4 -2.35 12.04 -32.77
C GLU A 4 -1.43 10.82 -32.94
N CYS A 5 -0.60 10.80 -33.98
CA CYS A 5 0.38 9.73 -34.23
C CYS A 5 1.47 9.68 -33.15
N ILE A 6 1.91 10.82 -32.63
CA ILE A 6 2.93 10.91 -31.57
C ILE A 6 2.34 10.97 -30.14
N GLY A 7 1.00 10.95 -30.02
CA GLY A 7 0.30 10.92 -28.73
C GLY A 7 0.13 12.29 -28.05
N MET A 8 0.22 13.39 -28.80
CA MET A 8 -0.02 14.75 -28.33
C MET A 8 -1.48 15.16 -28.52
N LYS A 9 -2.08 15.74 -27.47
CA LYS A 9 -3.49 16.15 -27.46
C LYS A 9 -3.72 17.59 -27.97
N GLU A 10 -2.72 18.44 -27.81
CA GLU A 10 -2.79 19.86 -28.13
C GLU A 10 -2.36 20.10 -29.57
N VAL A 11 -3.30 20.51 -30.41
CA VAL A 11 -3.13 20.60 -31.87
C VAL A 11 -2.16 21.72 -32.24
N ALA A 12 -2.24 22.87 -31.57
CA ALA A 12 -1.38 24.03 -31.84
C ALA A 12 0.10 23.69 -31.57
N PHE A 13 0.40 23.10 -30.41
CA PHE A 13 1.77 22.71 -30.08
C PHE A 13 2.28 21.59 -31.00
N ALA A 14 1.44 20.62 -31.35
CA ALA A 14 1.82 19.55 -32.27
C ALA A 14 2.12 20.08 -33.69
N GLY A 15 1.41 21.12 -34.15
CA GLY A 15 1.71 21.81 -35.41
C GLY A 15 3.08 22.49 -35.37
N GLU A 16 3.36 23.25 -34.30
CA GLU A 16 4.64 23.95 -34.15
C GLU A 16 5.84 22.99 -34.10
N LEU A 17 5.69 21.85 -33.43
CA LEU A 17 6.70 20.82 -33.40
C LEU A 17 6.92 20.19 -34.79
N PHE A 18 5.84 19.98 -35.55
CA PHE A 18 5.92 19.47 -36.91
C PHE A 18 6.67 20.45 -37.82
N ASP A 19 6.29 21.73 -37.81
CA ASP A 19 6.90 22.76 -38.64
C ASP A 19 8.40 22.90 -38.32
N THR A 20 8.75 22.82 -37.04
CA THR A 20 10.16 22.84 -36.60
C THR A 20 10.95 21.66 -37.18
N LEU A 21 10.43 20.44 -37.07
CA LEU A 21 11.11 19.24 -37.56
C LEU A 21 11.17 19.20 -39.09
N ALA A 22 10.13 19.69 -39.77
CA ALA A 22 10.07 19.84 -41.22
C ALA A 22 11.11 20.85 -41.71
N ARG A 23 11.21 22.02 -41.07
CA ARG A 23 12.23 23.06 -41.37
C ARG A 23 13.65 22.52 -41.24
N ARG A 24 13.96 21.78 -40.16
CA ARG A 24 15.30 21.17 -39.96
C ARG A 24 15.70 20.19 -41.06
N ARG A 25 14.72 19.59 -41.74
CA ARG A 25 14.93 18.63 -42.82
C ARG A 25 14.76 19.24 -44.21
N GLY A 26 14.36 20.51 -44.32
CA GLY A 26 14.04 21.14 -45.60
C GLY A 26 12.81 20.54 -46.28
N ILE A 27 11.89 19.96 -45.50
CA ILE A 27 10.63 19.41 -46.01
C ILE A 27 9.65 20.59 -46.13
N SER A 28 9.23 20.89 -47.35
CA SER A 28 8.34 22.02 -47.68
C SER A 28 6.87 21.62 -47.87
N GLY A 29 6.52 20.35 -47.63
CA GLY A 29 5.16 19.83 -47.79
C GLY A 29 4.44 19.60 -46.45
N ASP A 30 3.11 19.70 -46.47
CA ASP A 30 2.23 19.51 -45.31
C ASP A 30 2.01 18.01 -44.95
N SER A 31 2.71 17.11 -45.62
CA SER A 31 2.59 15.66 -45.44
C SER A 31 3.95 15.01 -45.35
N ILE A 32 4.08 14.08 -44.41
CA ILE A 32 5.28 13.25 -44.23
C ILE A 32 4.94 11.78 -44.45
N ASP A 33 5.91 11.02 -44.94
CA ASP A 33 5.81 9.57 -45.06
C ASP A 33 6.16 8.84 -43.75
N LYS A 34 6.07 7.50 -43.76
CA LYS A 34 6.34 6.69 -42.57
C LYS A 34 7.83 6.69 -42.16
N ALA A 35 8.74 6.87 -43.10
CA ALA A 35 10.18 6.91 -42.82
C ALA A 35 10.54 8.25 -42.18
N GLU A 36 10.02 9.36 -42.71
CA GLU A 36 10.16 10.71 -42.18
C GLU A 36 9.54 10.82 -40.77
N LEU A 37 8.36 10.25 -40.57
CA LEU A 37 7.73 10.19 -39.23
C LEU A 37 8.60 9.42 -38.22
N ARG A 38 9.27 8.35 -38.66
CA ARG A 38 10.18 7.58 -37.79
C ARG A 38 11.40 8.40 -37.40
N GLU A 39 11.98 9.15 -38.33
CA GLU A 39 13.09 10.05 -38.01
C GLU A 39 12.67 11.19 -37.07
N PHE A 40 11.49 11.77 -37.27
CA PHE A 40 10.94 12.78 -36.36
C PHE A 40 10.79 12.20 -34.95
N TRP A 41 10.29 10.96 -34.85
CA TRP A 41 10.17 10.25 -33.59
C TRP A 41 11.52 10.00 -32.90
N ASP A 42 12.55 9.60 -33.66
CA ASP A 42 13.89 9.34 -33.12
C ASP A 42 14.52 10.62 -32.55
N GLN A 43 14.29 11.79 -33.18
CA GLN A 43 14.74 13.09 -32.66
C GLN A 43 13.99 13.53 -31.39
N ILE A 44 12.66 13.36 -31.37
CA ILE A 44 11.83 13.69 -30.20
C ILE A 44 12.18 12.77 -29.00
N SER A 45 12.54 11.51 -29.29
CA SER A 45 12.81 10.49 -28.27
C SER A 45 14.24 10.47 -27.75
N ASP A 46 15.14 11.32 -28.27
CA ASP A 46 16.54 11.37 -27.82
C ASP A 46 16.63 11.84 -26.35
N PRO A 47 17.20 11.03 -25.44
CA PRO A 47 17.35 11.40 -24.03
C PRO A 47 18.40 12.50 -23.79
N SER A 48 19.22 12.86 -24.78
CA SER A 48 20.25 13.88 -24.68
C SER A 48 19.66 15.26 -24.33
N PHE A 49 20.14 15.84 -23.23
CA PHE A 49 19.76 17.19 -22.81
C PHE A 49 20.03 18.22 -23.91
N LYS A 50 21.19 18.12 -24.58
CA LYS A 50 21.58 19.05 -25.64
C LYS A 50 20.67 18.93 -26.86
N SER A 51 20.31 17.72 -27.28
CA SER A 51 19.39 17.51 -28.41
C SER A 51 17.99 18.05 -28.11
N ARG A 52 17.51 17.87 -26.88
CA ARG A 52 16.20 18.40 -26.44
C ARG A 52 16.20 19.91 -26.31
N LEU A 53 17.29 20.51 -25.82
CA LEU A 53 17.43 21.96 -25.71
C LEU A 53 17.52 22.59 -27.10
N GLN A 54 18.27 22.00 -28.03
CA GLN A 54 18.31 22.47 -29.41
C GLN A 54 16.94 22.37 -30.07
N LEU A 55 16.23 21.24 -29.92
CA LEU A 55 14.89 21.09 -30.48
C LEU A 55 13.91 22.11 -29.88
N PHE A 56 14.04 22.40 -28.58
CA PHE A 56 13.26 23.45 -27.93
C PHE A 56 13.61 24.82 -28.52
N PHE A 57 14.89 25.16 -28.63
CA PHE A 57 15.36 26.41 -29.22
C PHE A 57 14.86 26.60 -30.65
N ASP A 58 15.00 25.58 -31.51
CA ASP A 58 14.54 25.61 -32.92
C ASP A 58 13.00 25.74 -33.03
N MET A 59 12.27 25.32 -32.00
CA MET A 59 10.81 25.50 -31.89
C MET A 59 10.44 26.91 -31.44
N MET A 60 11.33 27.56 -30.67
CA MET A 60 11.18 28.94 -30.24
C MET A 60 11.53 29.93 -31.35
N ASP A 61 12.60 29.67 -32.06
CA ASP A 61 13.11 30.44 -33.19
C ASP A 61 12.24 30.21 -34.43
N LYS A 62 11.31 31.14 -34.72
CA LYS A 62 10.36 31.00 -35.82
C LYS A 62 10.95 31.37 -37.16
N ASN A 63 11.86 32.34 -37.17
CA ASN A 63 12.50 32.86 -38.37
C ASN A 63 13.81 32.12 -38.73
N ALA A 64 14.23 31.17 -37.89
CA ALA A 64 15.45 30.37 -38.02
C ALA A 64 16.73 31.22 -38.10
N ASP A 65 16.75 32.38 -37.43
CA ASP A 65 17.89 33.29 -37.43
C ASP A 65 18.94 32.97 -36.33
N GLY A 66 18.67 31.94 -35.53
CA GLY A 66 19.53 31.51 -34.44
C GLY A 66 19.41 32.38 -33.18
N LYS A 67 18.39 33.23 -33.09
CA LYS A 67 18.12 34.15 -31.99
C LYS A 67 16.63 34.08 -31.64
N ILE A 68 16.32 34.26 -30.36
CA ILE A 68 14.92 34.30 -29.90
C ILE A 68 14.61 35.74 -29.51
N SER A 69 13.76 36.40 -30.28
CA SER A 69 13.27 37.75 -29.98
C SER A 69 12.22 37.76 -28.87
N GLU A 70 12.02 38.92 -28.24
CA GLU A 70 10.98 39.15 -27.22
C GLU A 70 9.58 38.74 -27.72
N ALA A 71 9.27 39.02 -28.99
CA ALA A 71 8.01 38.63 -29.61
C ALA A 71 7.81 37.10 -29.68
N GLU A 72 8.90 36.35 -29.91
CA GLU A 72 8.87 34.89 -29.94
C GLU A 72 8.73 34.31 -28.53
N VAL A 73 9.43 34.86 -27.55
CA VAL A 73 9.29 34.49 -26.13
C VAL A 73 7.83 34.59 -25.68
N LYS A 74 7.16 35.71 -25.97
CA LYS A 74 5.75 35.95 -25.62
C LYS A 74 4.81 34.90 -26.24
N GLN A 75 5.03 34.51 -27.48
CA GLN A 75 4.22 33.49 -28.16
C GLN A 75 4.35 32.12 -27.48
N ILE A 76 5.54 31.76 -27.02
CA ILE A 76 5.80 30.45 -26.42
C ILE A 76 5.28 30.35 -25.00
N ILE A 77 5.35 31.44 -24.22
CA ILE A 77 4.71 31.50 -22.90
C ILE A 77 3.20 31.25 -23.06
N THR A 78 2.59 31.87 -24.07
CA THR A 78 1.16 31.69 -24.39
C THR A 78 0.85 30.26 -24.83
N LEU A 79 1.67 29.68 -25.72
CA LEU A 79 1.51 28.31 -26.21
C LEU A 79 1.72 27.25 -25.11
N SER A 80 2.68 27.47 -24.22
CA SER A 80 2.96 26.63 -23.05
C SER A 80 1.83 26.71 -22.03
N ALA A 81 1.27 27.90 -21.83
CA ALA A 81 0.12 28.10 -20.95
C ALA A 81 -1.13 27.38 -21.48
N SER A 82 -1.44 27.52 -22.77
CA SER A 82 -2.56 26.81 -23.39
C SER A 82 -2.37 25.30 -23.33
N ALA A 83 -1.14 24.81 -23.56
CA ALA A 83 -0.85 23.39 -23.51
C ALA A 83 -1.00 22.77 -22.10
N ASN A 84 -0.86 23.59 -21.05
CA ASN A 84 -1.04 23.19 -19.66
C ASN A 84 -2.42 23.55 -19.09
N HIS A 85 -3.37 23.97 -19.93
CA HIS A 85 -4.70 24.45 -19.54
C HIS A 85 -4.67 25.60 -18.50
N LEU A 86 -3.67 26.48 -18.58
CA LEU A 86 -3.51 27.65 -17.73
C LEU A 86 -4.07 28.89 -18.42
N THR A 87 -4.89 29.66 -17.71
CA THR A 87 -5.38 30.97 -18.15
C THR A 87 -4.40 32.06 -17.69
N ILE A 88 -3.46 32.42 -18.57
CA ILE A 88 -2.55 33.55 -18.34
C ILE A 88 -3.18 34.82 -18.94
N THR A 89 -3.23 35.89 -18.15
CA THR A 89 -3.66 37.22 -18.63
C THR A 89 -2.56 37.90 -19.43
N ALA A 90 -2.90 38.77 -20.39
CA ALA A 90 -1.91 39.48 -21.22
C ALA A 90 -0.84 40.21 -20.38
N GLN A 91 -1.26 40.79 -19.25
CA GLN A 91 -0.39 41.49 -18.30
C GLN A 91 0.63 40.55 -17.61
N GLN A 92 0.21 39.32 -17.26
CA GLN A 92 1.11 38.32 -16.67
C GLN A 92 2.08 37.76 -17.71
N SER A 93 1.65 37.61 -18.96
CA SER A 93 2.55 37.19 -20.04
C SER A 93 3.66 38.22 -20.28
N GLU A 94 3.34 39.51 -20.20
CA GLU A 94 4.32 40.60 -20.32
C GLU A 94 5.27 40.67 -19.12
N GLU A 95 4.78 40.40 -17.92
CA GLU A 95 5.63 40.32 -16.72
C GLU A 95 6.62 39.14 -16.82
N TYR A 96 6.17 37.97 -17.27
CA TYR A 96 7.05 36.82 -17.45
C TYR A 96 8.07 37.01 -18.59
N ASP A 97 7.64 37.57 -19.71
CA ASP A 97 8.51 37.90 -20.83
C ASP A 97 9.64 38.84 -20.39
N LYS A 98 9.28 39.94 -19.70
CA LYS A 98 10.24 40.89 -19.16
C LYS A 98 11.24 40.24 -18.19
N LEU A 99 10.77 39.39 -17.27
CA LEU A 99 11.65 38.69 -16.33
C LEU A 99 12.59 37.70 -17.04
N ILE A 100 12.12 37.03 -18.09
CA ILE A 100 12.92 36.10 -18.88
C ILE A 100 13.99 36.86 -19.67
N MET A 101 13.64 37.99 -20.28
CA MET A 101 14.58 38.86 -21.00
C MET A 101 15.62 39.49 -20.05
N GLU A 102 15.22 39.94 -18.85
CA GLU A 102 16.15 40.49 -17.85
C GLU A 102 17.21 39.46 -17.39
N GLU A 103 16.86 38.18 -17.29
CA GLU A 103 17.77 37.13 -16.84
C GLU A 103 18.62 36.53 -17.99
N LEU A 104 18.06 36.40 -19.19
CA LEU A 104 18.71 35.74 -20.33
C LEU A 104 19.40 36.69 -21.32
N ASP A 105 19.08 37.98 -21.25
CA ASP A 105 19.71 39.06 -22.01
C ASP A 105 20.12 40.23 -21.09
N PRO A 106 21.09 40.01 -20.18
CA PRO A 106 21.51 41.02 -19.20
C PRO A 106 22.18 42.26 -19.83
N HIS A 107 22.51 42.19 -21.12
CA HIS A 107 23.16 43.26 -21.87
C HIS A 107 22.18 44.05 -22.74
N GLY A 108 20.91 43.65 -22.80
CA GLY A 108 19.85 44.39 -23.50
C GLY A 108 19.99 44.37 -25.02
N HIS A 109 20.43 43.25 -25.59
CA HIS A 109 20.53 43.04 -27.03
C HIS A 109 19.16 42.90 -27.73
N GLY A 110 18.10 42.61 -26.97
CA GLY A 110 16.73 42.40 -27.47
C GLY A 110 16.47 40.99 -27.98
N TYR A 111 17.38 40.04 -27.73
CA TYR A 111 17.24 38.64 -28.15
C TYR A 111 18.04 37.68 -27.26
N ILE A 112 17.61 36.42 -27.22
CA ILE A 112 18.22 35.33 -26.44
C ILE A 112 18.94 34.38 -27.40
N GLU A 113 20.21 34.10 -27.12
CA GLU A 113 20.99 33.09 -27.85
C GLU A 113 20.91 31.72 -27.18
N LEU A 114 21.14 30.66 -27.95
CA LEU A 114 21.14 29.27 -27.44
C LEU A 114 22.12 29.10 -26.27
N HIS A 115 23.27 29.78 -26.32
CA HIS A 115 24.27 29.71 -25.25
C HIS A 115 23.78 30.29 -23.93
N SER A 116 22.99 31.37 -23.95
CA SER A 116 22.37 31.95 -22.75
C SER A 116 21.38 30.98 -22.10
N LEU A 117 20.56 30.31 -22.93
CA LEU A 117 19.65 29.25 -22.51
C LEU A 117 20.39 28.02 -21.95
N GLU A 118 21.47 27.59 -22.60
CA GLU A 118 22.37 26.55 -22.10
C GLU A 118 22.91 26.93 -20.72
N MET A 119 23.43 28.15 -20.56
CA MET A 119 24.02 28.63 -19.31
C MET A 119 23.01 28.68 -18.16
N LEU A 120 21.76 29.12 -18.40
CA LEU A 120 20.71 29.15 -17.38
C LEU A 120 20.28 27.74 -16.95
N LEU A 121 20.08 26.85 -17.92
CA LEU A 121 19.62 25.49 -17.64
C LEU A 121 20.76 24.58 -17.13
N LEU A 122 22.02 24.89 -17.44
CA LEU A 122 23.22 24.22 -16.94
C LEU A 122 23.76 24.84 -15.65
N LYS A 123 23.32 26.03 -15.21
CA LYS A 123 23.75 26.64 -13.93
C LYS A 123 23.59 25.68 -12.72
N PRO A 124 22.49 24.91 -12.59
CA PRO A 124 22.38 23.87 -11.56
C PRO A 124 23.35 22.70 -11.74
N LEU A 125 23.81 22.44 -12.98
CA LEU A 125 24.71 21.35 -13.34
C LEU A 125 26.19 21.76 -13.22
N SER A 126 26.53 23.02 -13.48
CA SER A 126 27.89 23.57 -13.47
C SER A 126 28.43 23.77 -12.06
N GLU A 127 27.59 24.15 -11.08
CA GLU A 127 27.97 24.10 -9.65
C GLU A 127 28.28 22.67 -9.18
N THR A 128 27.78 21.66 -9.91
CA THR A 128 28.09 20.25 -9.68
C THR A 128 29.39 19.82 -10.38
N MET A 129 29.79 20.49 -11.48
CA MET A 129 30.96 20.12 -12.30
C MET A 129 32.24 20.92 -12.02
N THR A 130 32.17 22.13 -11.44
CA THR A 130 33.36 22.95 -11.09
C THR A 130 34.14 22.42 -9.88
N LYS A 131 33.67 21.36 -9.21
CA LYS A 131 34.51 20.51 -8.33
C LYS A 131 35.14 19.36 -9.11
N GLY A 132 35.77 19.68 -10.25
CA GLY A 132 36.63 18.79 -11.02
C GLY A 132 38.01 18.63 -10.40
N GLY A 133 38.10 18.34 -9.10
CA GLY A 133 39.29 17.69 -8.55
C GLY A 133 39.21 16.22 -8.93
N LYS A 134 40.33 15.63 -9.39
CA LYS A 134 40.50 14.20 -9.74
C LYS A 134 39.46 13.33 -9.02
N VAL A 135 38.54 12.72 -9.77
CA VAL A 135 37.52 11.83 -9.22
C VAL A 135 38.26 10.62 -8.63
N ALA A 136 38.61 10.73 -7.35
CA ALA A 136 38.97 9.60 -6.53
C ALA A 136 37.78 8.64 -6.55
N GLU A 137 38.05 7.34 -6.72
CA GLU A 137 37.02 6.32 -6.65
C GLU A 137 36.06 6.59 -5.49
N PRO A 138 34.74 6.46 -5.69
CA PRO A 138 33.76 6.79 -4.67
C PRO A 138 34.03 5.92 -3.45
N ASN A 139 34.61 6.53 -2.43
CA ASN A 139 34.99 5.85 -1.20
C ASN A 139 33.68 5.35 -0.55
N TRP A 140 33.39 4.05 -0.72
CA TRP A 140 32.08 3.47 -0.45
C TRP A 140 31.62 3.72 1.00
N HIS A 141 32.55 3.81 1.94
CA HIS A 141 32.32 4.22 3.33
C HIS A 141 31.75 5.64 3.45
N LYS A 142 32.30 6.61 2.71
CA LYS A 142 31.78 8.00 2.70
C LYS A 142 30.39 8.05 2.07
N GLN A 143 30.14 7.27 1.02
CA GLN A 143 28.83 7.22 0.37
C GLN A 143 27.78 6.54 1.26
N LEU A 144 28.15 5.46 1.95
CA LEU A 144 27.34 4.79 2.95
C LEU A 144 27.04 5.71 4.14
N TYR A 145 28.04 6.42 4.67
CA TYR A 145 27.86 7.40 5.74
C TYR A 145 26.91 8.52 5.32
N ARG A 146 27.07 9.07 4.10
CA ARG A 146 26.18 10.12 3.57
C ARG A 146 24.74 9.61 3.46
N ARG A 147 24.55 8.40 2.93
CA ARG A 147 23.24 7.75 2.78
C ARG A 147 22.60 7.46 4.14
N ALA A 148 23.38 6.92 5.08
CA ALA A 148 22.93 6.66 6.45
C ALA A 148 22.56 7.95 7.17
N ARG A 149 23.36 9.01 7.05
CA ARG A 149 23.10 10.32 7.65
C ARG A 149 21.81 10.94 7.14
N TYR A 150 21.59 10.93 5.82
CA TYR A 150 20.32 11.42 5.25
C TYR A 150 19.14 10.56 5.69
N PHE A 151 19.28 9.23 5.65
CA PHE A 151 18.24 8.32 6.12
C PHE A 151 17.87 8.57 7.59
N LEU A 152 18.88 8.71 8.47
CA LEU A 152 18.70 9.04 9.89
C LEU A 152 18.05 10.40 10.06
N LYS A 153 18.48 11.43 9.34
CA LYS A 153 17.90 12.78 9.43
C LYS A 153 16.42 12.76 9.05
N ASP A 154 16.06 12.06 7.97
CA ASP A 154 14.69 12.00 7.46
C ASP A 154 13.79 11.09 8.30
N ASN A 155 14.35 10.04 8.92
CA ASN A 155 13.61 9.01 9.65
C ASN A 155 13.91 8.94 11.15
N TRP A 156 14.54 9.97 11.75
CA TRP A 156 15.02 9.92 13.14
C TRP A 156 13.92 9.54 14.13
N ARG A 157 12.68 10.00 13.91
CA ARG A 157 11.48 9.64 14.71
C ARG A 157 11.19 8.14 14.68
N ARG A 158 11.30 7.52 13.51
CA ARG A 158 11.11 6.07 13.34
C ARG A 158 12.24 5.32 14.04
N CYS A 159 13.49 5.73 13.83
CA CYS A 159 14.65 5.13 14.48
C CYS A 159 14.56 5.21 16.01
N TRP A 160 14.19 6.36 16.56
CA TRP A 160 13.98 6.57 17.99
C TRP A 160 12.94 5.62 18.57
N VAL A 161 11.75 5.53 17.97
CA VAL A 161 10.68 4.63 18.44
C VAL A 161 11.10 3.17 18.35
N MET A 162 11.81 2.79 17.28
CA MET A 162 12.36 1.43 17.12
C MET A 162 13.40 1.09 18.19
N LEU A 163 14.32 2.01 18.49
CA LEU A 163 15.31 1.84 19.54
C LEU A 163 14.66 1.73 20.91
N LEU A 164 13.66 2.58 21.20
CA LEU A 164 12.90 2.52 22.46
C LEU A 164 12.17 1.18 22.60
N TRP A 165 11.47 0.74 21.56
CA TRP A 165 10.76 -0.54 21.56
C TRP A 165 11.70 -1.74 21.76
N LEU A 166 12.84 -1.77 21.05
CA LEU A 166 13.86 -2.80 21.22
C LEU A 166 14.48 -2.77 22.62
N SER A 167 14.77 -1.59 23.15
CA SER A 167 15.30 -1.42 24.51
C SER A 167 14.35 -1.98 25.57
N ILE A 168 13.04 -1.68 25.47
CA ILE A 168 12.02 -2.24 26.35
C ILE A 168 11.96 -3.77 26.21
N CYS A 169 11.96 -4.31 24.99
CA CYS A 169 11.94 -5.76 24.77
C CYS A 169 13.16 -6.45 25.41
N THR A 170 14.37 -5.92 25.19
CA THR A 170 15.60 -6.46 25.76
C THR A 170 15.62 -6.32 27.28
N GLY A 171 15.15 -5.20 27.83
CA GLY A 171 15.02 -4.99 29.27
C GLY A 171 14.06 -5.99 29.92
N LEU A 172 12.87 -6.18 29.35
CA LEU A 172 11.88 -7.14 29.84
C LEU A 172 12.38 -8.59 29.75
N PHE A 173 13.01 -8.94 28.63
CA PHE A 173 13.62 -10.26 28.44
C PHE A 173 14.68 -10.49 29.52
N THR A 174 15.63 -9.56 29.68
CA THR A 174 16.74 -9.67 30.64
C THR A 174 16.24 -9.73 32.08
N TRP A 175 15.25 -8.90 32.43
CA TRP A 175 14.64 -8.91 33.76
C TRP A 175 14.01 -10.27 34.08
N LYS A 176 13.21 -10.83 33.16
CA LYS A 176 12.61 -12.16 33.38
C LYS A 176 13.62 -13.29 33.34
N PHE A 177 14.59 -13.22 32.45
CA PHE A 177 15.69 -14.16 32.37
C PHE A 177 16.43 -14.22 33.71
N MET A 178 16.81 -13.05 34.25
CA MET A 178 17.50 -12.95 35.53
C MET A 178 16.61 -13.41 36.69
N GLN A 179 15.31 -13.08 36.66
CA GLN A 179 14.36 -13.55 37.66
C GLN A 179 14.29 -15.08 37.72
N TYR A 180 14.25 -15.76 36.58
CA TYR A 180 14.14 -17.23 36.53
C TYR A 180 15.47 -17.92 36.81
N ARG A 181 16.62 -17.29 36.50
CA ARG A 181 17.95 -17.78 36.87
C ARG A 181 18.12 -17.95 38.37
N HIS A 182 17.49 -17.09 39.17
CA HIS A 182 17.54 -17.14 40.64
C HIS A 182 16.42 -17.99 41.27
N ARG A 183 15.59 -18.69 40.48
CA ARG A 183 14.52 -19.55 41.00
C ARG A 183 14.94 -21.00 41.10
N VAL A 184 14.31 -21.74 42.01
CA VAL A 184 14.54 -23.19 42.21
C VAL A 184 14.34 -24.02 40.94
N VAL A 185 13.43 -23.60 40.07
CA VAL A 185 13.13 -24.25 38.77
C VAL A 185 14.35 -24.26 37.83
N PHE A 186 15.27 -23.30 37.98
CA PHE A 186 16.50 -23.24 37.19
C PHE A 186 17.40 -24.45 37.41
N LYS A 187 17.39 -25.05 38.61
CA LYS A 187 18.22 -26.23 38.92
C LYS A 187 17.92 -27.41 38.00
N VAL A 188 16.67 -27.53 37.54
CA VAL A 188 16.22 -28.64 36.68
C VAL A 188 16.18 -28.23 35.21
N MET A 189 15.53 -27.09 34.91
CA MET A 189 15.30 -26.68 33.51
C MET A 189 16.44 -25.84 32.91
N GLY A 190 17.37 -25.34 33.74
CA GLY A 190 18.53 -24.58 33.30
C GLY A 190 18.19 -23.28 32.55
N TYR A 191 19.01 -22.91 31.57
CA TYR A 191 18.81 -21.67 30.81
C TYR A 191 17.57 -21.68 29.92
N CYS A 192 17.03 -22.85 29.59
CA CYS A 192 15.88 -22.98 28.70
C CYS A 192 14.63 -22.34 29.30
N VAL A 193 14.37 -22.53 30.61
CA VAL A 193 13.23 -21.87 31.26
C VAL A 193 13.41 -20.36 31.31
N CYS A 194 14.65 -19.87 31.43
CA CYS A 194 14.94 -18.43 31.41
C CYS A 194 14.64 -17.83 30.02
N VAL A 195 15.04 -18.50 28.94
CA VAL A 195 14.73 -18.09 27.57
C VAL A 195 13.23 -18.20 27.29
N ALA A 196 12.59 -19.29 27.70
CA ALA A 196 11.17 -19.52 27.48
C ALA A 196 10.31 -18.46 28.18
N LYS A 197 10.64 -18.11 29.43
CA LYS A 197 9.91 -17.09 30.20
C LYS A 197 10.30 -15.67 29.81
N GLY A 198 11.54 -15.42 29.39
CA GLY A 198 11.95 -14.15 28.78
C GLY A 198 11.21 -13.88 27.47
N GLY A 199 11.15 -14.88 26.58
CA GLY A 199 10.39 -14.83 25.33
C GLY A 199 8.89 -14.67 25.54
N ALA A 200 8.33 -15.33 26.56
CA ALA A 200 6.92 -15.13 26.94
C ALA A 200 6.63 -13.71 27.43
N GLU A 201 7.56 -13.07 28.15
CA GLU A 201 7.39 -11.70 28.64
C GLU A 201 7.37 -10.69 27.49
N THR A 202 8.32 -10.80 26.56
CA THR A 202 8.34 -9.95 25.37
C THR A 202 7.16 -10.22 24.46
N LEU A 203 6.70 -11.47 24.37
CA LEU A 203 5.48 -11.84 23.65
C LEU A 203 4.25 -11.15 24.25
N LYS A 204 4.05 -11.19 25.58
CA LYS A 204 2.93 -10.50 26.24
C LYS A 204 2.93 -9.00 25.97
N PHE A 205 4.10 -8.35 26.08
CA PHE A 205 4.24 -6.93 25.77
C PHE A 205 3.90 -6.62 24.32
N ASN A 206 4.43 -7.40 23.36
CA ASN A 206 4.17 -7.17 21.94
C ASN A 206 2.72 -7.48 21.55
N MET A 207 2.10 -8.51 22.13
CA MET A 207 0.67 -8.77 21.97
C MET A 207 -0.12 -7.55 22.45
N ALA A 208 0.09 -7.08 23.69
CA ALA A 208 -0.55 -5.88 24.21
C ALA A 208 -0.36 -4.64 23.32
N LEU A 209 0.87 -4.39 22.87
CA LEU A 209 1.21 -3.23 22.04
C LEU A 209 0.59 -3.28 20.64
N THR A 210 0.42 -4.46 20.04
CA THR A 210 -0.04 -4.59 18.64
C THR A 210 -1.45 -4.06 18.38
N LEU A 211 -2.30 -3.99 19.41
CA LEU A 211 -3.67 -3.45 19.33
C LEU A 211 -3.70 -1.92 19.23
N LEU A 212 -2.77 -1.23 19.90
CA LEU A 212 -2.79 0.23 20.03
C LEU A 212 -2.63 0.94 18.67
N PRO A 213 -1.71 0.54 17.76
CA PRO A 213 -1.60 1.14 16.44
C PRO A 213 -2.86 0.98 15.58
N MET A 214 -3.68 -0.04 15.86
CA MET A 214 -4.94 -0.30 15.15
C MET A 214 -6.11 0.52 15.67
N CYS A 215 -5.91 1.26 16.77
CA CYS A 215 -6.88 2.19 17.32
C CYS A 215 -6.77 3.55 16.59
N ARG A 216 -7.35 3.68 15.40
CA ARG A 216 -7.14 4.84 14.49
C ARG A 216 -7.67 6.16 15.07
N ASN A 217 -8.77 6.11 15.83
CA ASN A 217 -9.33 7.31 16.45
C ASN A 217 -8.45 7.74 17.63
N ALA A 218 -8.02 6.78 18.46
CA ALA A 218 -7.11 7.06 19.56
C ALA A 218 -5.75 7.60 19.07
N VAL A 219 -5.19 7.01 18.00
CA VAL A 219 -3.94 7.47 17.37
C VAL A 219 -4.07 8.88 16.82
N THR A 220 -5.17 9.17 16.10
CA THR A 220 -5.46 10.52 15.57
C THR A 220 -5.66 11.54 16.70
N TRP A 221 -6.37 11.16 17.76
CA TRP A 221 -6.56 11.99 18.94
C TRP A 221 -5.22 12.29 19.63
N LEU A 222 -4.39 11.27 19.86
CA LEU A 222 -3.10 11.40 20.52
C LEU A 222 -2.18 12.31 19.70
N ARG A 223 -2.13 12.14 18.38
CA ARG A 223 -1.35 12.99 17.48
C ARG A 223 -1.81 14.47 17.48
N SER A 224 -3.12 14.73 17.50
CA SER A 224 -3.67 16.08 17.33
C SER A 224 -3.83 16.87 18.62
N ARG A 225 -4.08 16.19 19.74
CA ARG A 225 -4.31 16.82 21.05
C ARG A 225 -3.06 16.86 21.94
N THR A 226 -2.04 16.06 21.65
CA THR A 226 -0.81 16.02 22.46
C THR A 226 0.41 16.42 21.64
N THR A 227 1.46 16.87 22.33
CA THR A 227 2.76 17.17 21.74
C THR A 227 3.53 15.92 21.32
N LEU A 228 3.00 14.72 21.61
CA LEU A 228 3.65 13.44 21.32
C LEU A 228 3.86 13.22 19.81
N GLY A 229 3.03 13.83 18.95
CA GLY A 229 3.19 13.78 17.49
C GLY A 229 4.51 14.39 16.97
N ARG A 230 5.19 15.20 17.79
CA ARG A 230 6.53 15.72 17.48
C ARG A 230 7.60 14.63 17.56
N PHE A 231 7.44 13.65 18.44
CA PHE A 231 8.42 12.60 18.71
C PHE A 231 8.04 11.24 18.11
N VAL A 232 6.74 10.95 18.00
CA VAL A 232 6.22 9.65 17.54
C VAL A 232 5.58 9.80 16.15
N PRO A 233 6.01 9.03 15.14
CA PRO A 233 5.46 9.08 13.79
C PRO A 233 4.15 8.29 13.70
N PHE A 234 3.07 8.81 14.28
CA PHE A 234 1.75 8.15 14.35
C PHE A 234 1.15 7.76 12.98
N ASN A 235 1.55 8.42 11.89
CA ASN A 235 1.11 8.11 10.54
C ASN A 235 1.63 6.75 10.03
N ASP A 236 2.70 6.23 10.64
CA ASP A 236 3.28 4.92 10.32
C ASP A 236 2.75 3.80 11.22
N ASN A 237 1.63 4.01 11.93
CA ASN A 237 1.03 3.03 12.84
C ASN A 237 0.85 1.64 12.21
N LEU A 238 0.44 1.57 10.94
CA LEU A 238 0.27 0.29 10.23
C LEU A 238 1.60 -0.41 9.96
N ASN A 239 2.66 0.34 9.65
CA ASN A 239 4.00 -0.23 9.46
C ASN A 239 4.57 -0.69 10.81
N PHE A 240 4.36 0.09 11.87
CA PHE A 240 4.74 -0.30 13.22
C PHE A 240 4.02 -1.56 13.71
N HIS A 241 2.72 -1.72 13.43
CA HIS A 241 1.99 -2.96 13.72
C HIS A 241 2.62 -4.20 13.05
N LYS A 242 3.06 -4.09 11.80
CA LYS A 242 3.75 -5.20 11.10
C LYS A 242 5.09 -5.53 11.76
N VAL A 243 5.83 -4.52 12.20
CA VAL A 243 7.10 -4.71 12.91
C VAL A 243 6.86 -5.39 14.26
N ILE A 244 5.85 -4.97 15.01
CA ILE A 244 5.44 -5.64 16.26
C ILE A 244 5.05 -7.09 15.99
N ALA A 245 4.35 -7.38 14.89
CA ALA A 245 4.02 -8.76 14.50
C ALA A 245 5.29 -9.62 14.27
N VAL A 246 6.37 -9.06 13.74
CA VAL A 246 7.67 -9.76 13.68
C VAL A 246 8.22 -10.02 15.10
N GLY A 247 8.14 -9.03 15.99
CA GLY A 247 8.49 -9.20 17.41
C GLY A 247 7.66 -10.29 18.11
N ILE A 248 6.38 -10.40 17.81
CA ILE A 248 5.48 -11.48 18.27
C ILE A 248 6.00 -12.83 17.78
N SER A 249 6.34 -12.97 16.49
CA SER A 249 6.90 -14.23 15.96
C SER A 249 8.20 -14.63 16.67
N VAL A 250 9.10 -13.67 16.91
CA VAL A 250 10.38 -13.94 17.60
C VAL A 250 10.14 -14.35 19.05
N GLY A 251 9.32 -13.61 19.79
CA GLY A 251 8.98 -13.95 21.18
C GLY A 251 8.27 -15.30 21.32
N ALA A 252 7.32 -15.59 20.42
CA ALA A 252 6.63 -16.88 20.35
C ALA A 252 7.59 -18.02 19.99
N GLY A 253 8.51 -17.81 19.03
CA GLY A 253 9.55 -18.78 18.69
C GLY A 253 10.45 -19.10 19.88
N LEU A 254 11.01 -18.08 20.55
CA LEU A 254 11.83 -18.26 21.75
C LEU A 254 11.07 -18.99 22.87
N HIS A 255 9.79 -18.67 23.06
CA HIS A 255 8.95 -19.29 24.08
C HIS A 255 8.63 -20.76 23.76
N ILE A 256 8.12 -21.04 22.57
CA ILE A 256 7.64 -22.36 22.16
C ILE A 256 8.84 -23.30 22.00
N ILE A 257 9.84 -22.92 21.19
CA ILE A 257 10.99 -23.78 20.92
C ILE A 257 11.67 -24.17 22.23
N SER A 258 11.94 -23.22 23.13
CA SER A 258 12.58 -23.54 24.41
C SER A 258 11.75 -24.49 25.28
N HIS A 259 10.42 -24.36 25.28
CA HIS A 259 9.54 -25.29 25.99
C HIS A 259 9.56 -26.69 25.37
N LEU A 260 9.42 -26.79 24.05
CA LEU A 260 9.30 -28.09 23.35
C LEU A 260 10.64 -28.84 23.25
N THR A 261 11.75 -28.14 22.98
CA THR A 261 13.04 -28.79 22.68
C THR A 261 13.92 -28.97 23.91
N CYS A 262 13.68 -28.24 24.99
CA CYS A 262 14.58 -28.25 26.14
C CYS A 262 13.87 -28.40 27.49
N ASP A 263 12.86 -27.58 27.81
CA ASP A 263 12.22 -27.63 29.14
C ASP A 263 11.51 -28.96 29.38
N PHE A 264 10.58 -29.35 28.49
CA PHE A 264 9.83 -30.60 28.65
C PHE A 264 10.75 -31.84 28.58
N PRO A 265 11.69 -31.94 27.63
CA PRO A 265 12.66 -33.04 27.63
C PRO A 265 13.47 -33.12 28.92
N ARG A 266 14.02 -32.01 29.44
CA ARG A 266 14.77 -32.02 30.71
C ARG A 266 13.91 -32.44 31.89
N LEU A 267 12.66 -32.01 31.95
CA LEU A 267 11.77 -32.34 33.05
C LEU A 267 11.36 -33.83 33.05
N VAL A 268 11.12 -34.43 31.88
CA VAL A 268 10.76 -35.85 31.76
C VAL A 268 11.94 -36.76 32.10
N HIS A 269 13.16 -36.37 31.68
CA HIS A 269 14.38 -37.15 31.91
C HIS A 269 15.08 -36.87 33.24
N ALA A 270 14.59 -35.93 34.05
CA ALA A 270 15.15 -35.66 35.39
C ALA A 270 15.04 -36.91 36.29
N THR A 271 16.08 -37.17 37.08
CA THR A 271 16.03 -38.19 38.14
C THR A 271 15.06 -37.76 39.25
N ASP A 272 14.64 -38.68 40.11
CA ASP A 272 13.69 -38.37 41.18
C ASP A 272 14.26 -37.31 42.15
N ASP A 273 15.56 -37.38 42.45
CA ASP A 273 16.27 -36.38 43.27
C ASP A 273 16.34 -35.00 42.58
N GLU A 274 16.58 -34.97 41.26
CA GLU A 274 16.58 -33.74 40.48
C GLU A 274 15.19 -33.12 40.35
N TYR A 275 14.13 -33.94 40.39
CA TYR A 275 12.74 -33.48 40.26
C TYR A 275 12.18 -32.86 41.55
N GLU A 276 12.81 -33.08 42.71
CA GLU A 276 12.36 -32.55 44.01
C GLU A 276 11.93 -31.07 43.99
N PRO A 277 12.68 -30.12 43.37
CA PRO A 277 12.30 -28.71 43.31
C PRO A 277 11.04 -28.42 42.48
N MET A 278 10.57 -29.39 41.69
CA MET A 278 9.45 -29.26 40.75
C MET A 278 8.11 -29.74 41.33
N LYS A 279 8.13 -30.53 42.42
CA LYS A 279 6.93 -31.02 43.12
C LYS A 279 5.91 -29.92 43.45
N PRO A 280 6.28 -28.71 43.93
CA PRO A 280 5.31 -27.65 44.22
C PRO A 280 4.53 -27.16 42.98
N PHE A 281 5.07 -27.37 41.79
CA PHE A 281 4.48 -26.91 40.52
C PHE A 281 3.69 -28.02 39.82
N PHE A 282 4.25 -29.23 39.75
CA PHE A 282 3.74 -30.34 38.94
C PHE A 282 3.15 -31.49 39.76
N GLY A 283 3.28 -31.48 41.09
CA GLY A 283 2.85 -32.55 41.99
C GLY A 283 3.95 -33.60 42.24
N ASP A 284 3.65 -34.55 43.13
CA ASP A 284 4.61 -35.57 43.57
C ASP A 284 4.99 -36.57 42.47
N VAL A 285 4.05 -36.84 41.55
CA VAL A 285 4.27 -37.74 40.41
C VAL A 285 4.86 -36.94 39.24
N LYS A 286 6.05 -37.32 38.79
CA LYS A 286 6.70 -36.75 37.61
C LYS A 286 5.82 -36.96 36.36
N PRO A 287 5.69 -35.96 35.47
CA PRO A 287 5.01 -36.13 34.20
C PRO A 287 5.58 -37.30 33.37
N PRO A 288 4.77 -38.29 32.96
CA PRO A 288 5.26 -39.54 32.40
C PRO A 288 5.79 -39.39 30.97
N ASN A 289 5.25 -38.44 30.21
CA ASN A 289 5.62 -38.22 28.81
C ASN A 289 5.22 -36.81 28.36
N TYR A 290 5.63 -36.49 27.14
CA TYR A 290 5.34 -35.21 26.49
C TYR A 290 3.84 -34.91 26.34
N TRP A 291 3.03 -35.95 26.15
CA TRP A 291 1.59 -35.83 25.92
C TRP A 291 0.84 -35.28 27.15
N TRP A 292 1.39 -35.50 28.35
CA TRP A 292 0.87 -34.89 29.58
C TRP A 292 0.87 -33.36 29.50
N PHE A 293 1.96 -32.76 29.00
CA PHE A 293 2.06 -31.30 28.84
C PHE A 293 1.13 -30.77 27.76
N LEU A 294 1.00 -31.47 26.63
CA LEU A 294 0.11 -31.09 25.53
C LEU A 294 -1.37 -31.15 25.91
N LYS A 295 -1.78 -32.14 26.72
CA LYS A 295 -3.15 -32.22 27.25
C LYS A 295 -3.43 -31.20 28.35
N GLY A 296 -2.41 -30.77 29.07
CA GLY A 296 -2.52 -29.70 30.05
C GLY A 296 -3.05 -28.41 29.44
N THR A 297 -3.71 -27.57 30.24
CA THR A 297 -4.37 -26.34 29.77
C THR A 297 -3.42 -25.43 29.00
N GLU A 298 -2.16 -25.33 29.41
CA GLU A 298 -1.16 -24.52 28.70
C GLU A 298 -0.74 -25.10 27.35
N GLY A 299 -0.69 -26.44 27.23
CA GLY A 299 -0.28 -27.11 26.01
C GLY A 299 -1.28 -26.95 24.89
N TRP A 300 -2.53 -27.36 25.11
CA TRP A 300 -3.55 -27.31 24.05
C TRP A 300 -3.92 -25.87 23.69
N THR A 301 -4.01 -24.96 24.67
CA THR A 301 -4.26 -23.53 24.38
C THR A 301 -3.11 -22.93 23.57
N GLY A 302 -1.85 -23.24 23.93
CA GLY A 302 -0.67 -22.81 23.19
C GLY A 302 -0.65 -23.33 21.74
N LEU A 303 -0.98 -24.61 21.54
CA LEU A 303 -1.04 -25.23 20.22
C LEU A 303 -2.13 -24.62 19.34
N VAL A 304 -3.35 -24.43 19.88
CA VAL A 304 -4.45 -23.80 19.14
C VAL A 304 -4.10 -22.36 18.77
N MET A 305 -3.54 -21.59 19.71
CA MET A 305 -3.06 -20.22 19.41
C MET A 305 -2.01 -20.21 18.30
N LEU A 306 -1.03 -21.12 18.35
CA LEU A 306 0.01 -21.23 17.33
C LEU A 306 -0.58 -21.48 15.93
N VAL A 307 -1.52 -22.41 15.80
CA VAL A 307 -2.17 -22.74 14.53
C VAL A 307 -2.96 -21.53 14.01
N LEU A 308 -3.78 -20.89 14.85
CA LEU A 308 -4.55 -19.72 14.46
C LEU A 308 -3.65 -18.54 14.04
N MET A 309 -2.56 -18.31 14.78
CA MET A 309 -1.59 -17.28 14.45
C MET A 309 -0.84 -17.59 13.16
N ALA A 310 -0.46 -18.85 12.91
CA ALA A 310 0.19 -19.26 11.66
C ALA A 310 -0.70 -19.01 10.44
N ILE A 311 -1.99 -19.35 10.51
CA ILE A 311 -2.98 -19.04 9.47
C ILE A 311 -3.07 -17.53 9.25
N THR A 312 -3.25 -16.78 10.34
CA THR A 312 -3.41 -15.32 10.30
C THR A 312 -2.19 -14.62 9.69
N PHE A 313 -0.98 -15.02 10.10
CA PHE A 313 0.26 -14.40 9.66
C PHE A 313 0.53 -14.72 8.19
N THR A 314 0.28 -15.96 7.76
CA THR A 314 0.46 -16.39 6.37
C THR A 314 -0.43 -15.58 5.43
N LEU A 315 -1.73 -15.48 5.74
CA LEU A 315 -2.70 -14.75 4.91
C LEU A 315 -2.56 -13.22 5.01
N ALA A 316 -1.92 -12.70 6.06
CA ALA A 316 -1.59 -11.28 6.17
C ALA A 316 -0.39 -10.85 5.31
N THR A 317 0.41 -11.79 4.80
CA THR A 317 1.56 -11.44 3.95
C THR A 317 1.10 -10.84 2.61
N GLY A 318 1.92 -9.93 2.07
CA GLY A 318 1.58 -9.18 0.85
C GLY A 318 1.26 -10.05 -0.36
N ARG A 319 1.87 -11.24 -0.45
CA ARG A 319 1.67 -12.21 -1.55
C ARG A 319 0.27 -12.83 -1.55
N PHE A 320 -0.27 -13.15 -0.38
CA PHE A 320 -1.61 -13.74 -0.25
C PHE A 320 -2.71 -12.68 -0.16
N ARG A 321 -2.38 -11.50 0.38
CA ARG A 321 -3.31 -10.37 0.53
C ARG A 321 -3.55 -9.62 -0.78
N LYS A 322 -2.52 -9.40 -1.61
CA LYS A 322 -2.67 -8.77 -2.93
C LYS A 322 -2.94 -9.87 -3.93
N ARG A 323 -4.15 -9.91 -4.49
CA ARG A 323 -4.45 -10.73 -5.65
C ARG A 323 -3.74 -10.12 -6.86
N GLU A 324 -2.48 -10.47 -7.06
CA GLU A 324 -1.88 -10.32 -8.39
C GLU A 324 -2.61 -11.32 -9.28
N LEU A 325 -3.68 -10.87 -9.93
CA LEU A 325 -4.19 -11.50 -11.13
C LEU A 325 -3.01 -11.57 -12.10
N ARG A 326 -2.28 -12.69 -12.09
CA ARG A 326 -1.56 -13.13 -13.28
C ARG A 326 -2.63 -13.32 -14.34
N ARG A 327 -2.98 -12.23 -15.04
CA ARG A 327 -3.80 -12.29 -16.24
C ARG A 327 -3.12 -13.34 -17.13
N PRO A 328 -3.85 -14.33 -17.66
CA PRO A 328 -3.28 -15.18 -18.68
C PRO A 328 -2.75 -14.23 -19.76
N LYS A 329 -1.44 -14.31 -20.05
CA LYS A 329 -0.85 -13.57 -21.16
C LYS A 329 -1.78 -13.78 -22.36
N PRO A 330 -2.14 -12.73 -23.13
CA PRO A 330 -2.94 -12.92 -24.32
C PRO A 330 -2.28 -14.05 -25.11
N LYS A 331 -3.04 -15.12 -25.39
CA LYS A 331 -2.56 -16.18 -26.26
C LYS A 331 -2.10 -15.45 -27.52
N LYS A 332 -0.79 -15.39 -27.75
CA LYS A 332 -0.29 -15.03 -29.09
C LYS A 332 -1.07 -15.96 -30.01
N SER A 333 -1.86 -15.38 -30.91
CA SER A 333 -2.40 -16.10 -32.05
C SER A 333 -1.19 -16.73 -32.72
N LYS A 334 -0.93 -18.01 -32.42
CA LYS A 334 -0.07 -18.82 -33.26
C LYS A 334 -0.88 -18.93 -34.53
N SER A 335 -0.49 -18.14 -35.52
CA SER A 335 -0.85 -18.36 -36.92
C SER A 335 -0.77 -19.86 -37.17
N LEU A 336 -1.91 -20.45 -37.51
CA LEU A 336 -2.04 -21.81 -38.01
C LEU A 336 -1.25 -21.90 -39.31
N VAL A 337 0.05 -22.18 -39.20
CA VAL A 337 0.86 -22.78 -40.25
C VAL A 337 1.61 -23.91 -39.58
N GLU A 338 0.87 -24.98 -39.26
CA GLU A 338 1.46 -26.25 -38.88
C GLU A 338 1.51 -27.11 -40.16
N SER A 339 2.71 -27.15 -40.74
CA SER A 339 3.09 -28.07 -41.81
C SER A 339 2.79 -29.51 -41.34
N LYS A 340 1.85 -30.17 -42.03
CA LYS A 340 1.59 -31.60 -41.88
C LYS A 340 2.84 -32.37 -42.32
N ASN A 341 3.54 -32.99 -41.38
CA ASN A 341 4.51 -34.04 -41.67
C ASN A 341 3.82 -35.41 -41.50
N PRO A 342 3.57 -36.17 -42.59
CA PRO A 342 2.79 -37.39 -42.53
C PRO A 342 3.72 -38.58 -42.30
N ASN A 343 4.31 -38.76 -41.11
CA ASN A 343 5.05 -39.99 -40.75
C ASN A 343 5.26 -40.16 -39.23
N SER A 344 4.19 -40.16 -38.43
CA SER A 344 4.29 -40.68 -37.05
C SER A 344 3.11 -41.58 -36.68
N LEU A 345 3.44 -42.82 -36.30
CA LEU A 345 2.53 -43.88 -35.89
C LEU A 345 1.73 -43.45 -34.62
N PRO A 346 0.39 -43.67 -34.54
CA PRO A 346 -0.40 -43.25 -33.39
C PRO A 346 -0.32 -44.29 -32.26
N GLY A 347 0.82 -44.33 -31.54
CA GLY A 347 1.03 -45.25 -30.42
C GLY A 347 0.29 -44.84 -29.14
N LEU A 348 -0.04 -45.84 -28.32
CA LEU A 348 -0.64 -45.76 -26.97
C LEU A 348 0.00 -44.68 -26.07
N LEU A 349 1.30 -44.43 -26.23
CA LEU A 349 2.08 -43.39 -25.57
C LEU A 349 1.56 -41.97 -25.83
N GLY A 350 1.05 -41.69 -27.04
CA GLY A 350 0.44 -40.39 -27.41
C GLY A 350 -0.94 -40.14 -26.78
N ARG A 351 -1.63 -41.21 -26.34
CA ARG A 351 -2.88 -41.13 -25.56
C ARG A 351 -2.60 -40.98 -24.07
N LEU A 352 -1.60 -41.70 -23.55
CA LEU A 352 -1.17 -41.59 -22.15
C LEU A 352 -0.63 -40.20 -21.81
N THR A 353 0.24 -39.64 -22.66
CA THR A 353 0.79 -38.28 -22.48
C THR A 353 -0.29 -37.20 -22.48
N ARG A 354 -1.32 -37.30 -23.34
CA ARG A 354 -2.47 -36.40 -23.34
C ARG A 354 -3.36 -36.56 -22.09
N SER A 355 -3.56 -37.78 -21.60
CA SER A 355 -4.35 -38.05 -20.39
C SER A 355 -3.66 -37.55 -19.11
N VAL A 356 -2.34 -37.75 -19.01
CA VAL A 356 -1.52 -37.25 -17.90
C VAL A 356 -1.49 -35.72 -17.89
N SER A 357 -1.32 -35.08 -19.05
CA SER A 357 -1.36 -33.61 -19.20
C SER A 357 -2.74 -33.04 -18.85
N ALA A 358 -3.83 -33.67 -19.30
CA ALA A 358 -5.20 -33.27 -18.96
C ALA A 358 -5.48 -33.40 -17.44
N SER A 359 -4.96 -34.44 -16.79
CA SER A 359 -5.10 -34.65 -15.34
C SER A 359 -4.27 -33.64 -14.53
N HIS A 360 -3.04 -33.34 -14.96
CA HIS A 360 -2.22 -32.28 -14.35
C HIS A 360 -2.87 -30.90 -14.48
N ASN A 361 -3.48 -30.60 -15.63
CA ASN A 361 -4.19 -29.33 -15.86
C ASN A 361 -5.48 -29.22 -15.03
N ARG A 362 -6.21 -30.33 -14.80
CA ARG A 362 -7.37 -30.34 -13.89
C ARG A 362 -6.95 -30.18 -12.43
N LEU A 363 -5.89 -30.88 -12.00
CA LEU A 363 -5.38 -30.77 -10.64
C LEU A 363 -4.87 -29.35 -10.35
N THR A 364 -4.10 -28.77 -11.28
CA THR A 364 -3.64 -27.38 -11.15
C THR A 364 -4.78 -26.38 -11.20
N MET A 365 -5.84 -26.60 -11.97
CA MET A 365 -7.05 -25.78 -11.91
C MET A 365 -7.79 -25.91 -10.57
N ILE A 366 -7.94 -27.11 -10.02
CA ILE A 366 -8.59 -27.33 -8.72
C ILE A 366 -7.76 -26.69 -7.61
N ILE A 367 -6.44 -26.88 -7.62
CA ILE A 367 -5.51 -26.25 -6.67
C ILE A 367 -5.57 -24.74 -6.80
N ASN A 368 -5.52 -24.18 -8.01
CA ASN A 368 -5.63 -22.73 -8.22
C ASN A 368 -7.02 -22.19 -7.82
N ALA A 369 -8.10 -22.94 -8.04
CA ALA A 369 -9.45 -22.55 -7.64
C ALA A 369 -9.60 -22.55 -6.10
N LEU A 370 -9.07 -23.57 -5.43
CA LEU A 370 -9.00 -23.62 -3.96
C LEU A 370 -8.12 -22.49 -3.42
N PHE A 371 -6.95 -22.26 -4.02
CA PHE A 371 -6.03 -21.18 -3.64
C PHE A 371 -6.66 -19.80 -3.85
N ASN A 372 -7.39 -19.59 -4.95
CA ASN A 372 -8.13 -18.36 -5.24
C ASN A 372 -9.29 -18.13 -4.25
N ARG A 373 -9.91 -19.20 -3.73
CA ARG A 373 -10.96 -19.09 -2.71
C ARG A 373 -10.42 -18.67 -1.34
N PHE A 374 -9.16 -18.98 -1.04
CA PHE A 374 -8.49 -18.66 0.23
C PHE A 374 -7.48 -17.50 0.14
N THR A 375 -7.45 -16.76 -0.98
CA THR A 375 -6.57 -15.60 -1.17
C THR A 375 -7.35 -14.32 -1.45
N GLY A 376 -6.74 -13.17 -1.20
CA GLY A 376 -7.35 -11.86 -1.37
C GLY A 376 -7.79 -11.18 -0.08
N TYR A 377 -8.41 -10.01 -0.24
CA TYR A 377 -8.70 -9.11 0.88
C TYR A 377 -9.69 -9.70 1.89
N ASN A 378 -10.73 -10.40 1.43
CA ASN A 378 -11.74 -11.00 2.31
C ASN A 378 -11.13 -12.13 3.17
N ALA A 379 -10.31 -13.01 2.57
CA ALA A 379 -9.61 -14.07 3.31
C ALA A 379 -8.67 -13.47 4.37
N PHE A 380 -7.90 -12.44 4.00
CA PHE A 380 -7.11 -11.66 4.97
C PHE A 380 -8.00 -11.12 6.10
N LEU A 381 -9.09 -10.44 5.78
CA LEU A 381 -9.95 -9.77 6.76
C LEU A 381 -10.55 -10.77 7.76
N TYR A 382 -11.17 -11.85 7.29
CA TYR A 382 -11.82 -12.84 8.16
C TYR A 382 -10.81 -13.58 9.04
N THR A 383 -9.68 -14.01 8.45
CA THR A 383 -8.66 -14.72 9.23
C THR A 383 -7.95 -13.80 10.22
N HIS A 384 -7.81 -12.50 9.91
CA HIS A 384 -7.30 -11.54 10.89
C HIS A 384 -8.19 -11.45 12.15
N HIS A 385 -9.52 -11.53 12.02
CA HIS A 385 -10.45 -11.50 13.15
C HIS A 385 -10.32 -12.68 14.12
N LEU A 386 -9.62 -13.77 13.73
CA LEU A 386 -9.24 -14.85 14.63
C LEU A 386 -8.40 -14.35 15.81
N PHE A 387 -7.84 -13.14 15.75
CA PHE A 387 -7.20 -12.48 16.89
C PHE A 387 -8.11 -12.47 18.14
N VAL A 388 -9.43 -12.34 18.00
CA VAL A 388 -10.35 -12.35 19.15
C VAL A 388 -10.25 -13.67 19.92
N ILE A 389 -10.23 -14.79 19.19
CA ILE A 389 -10.08 -16.13 19.76
C ILE A 389 -8.68 -16.30 20.37
N VAL A 390 -7.63 -15.84 19.67
CA VAL A 390 -6.25 -15.89 20.17
C VAL A 390 -6.09 -15.12 21.48
N TYR A 391 -6.71 -13.94 21.62
CA TYR A 391 -6.64 -13.17 22.87
C TYR A 391 -7.43 -13.82 24.01
N ALA A 392 -8.59 -14.40 23.73
CA ALA A 392 -9.34 -15.18 24.72
C ALA A 392 -8.51 -16.37 25.22
N LEU A 393 -7.91 -17.12 24.31
CA LEU A 393 -7.00 -18.22 24.64
C LEU A 393 -5.74 -17.74 25.36
N LEU A 394 -5.20 -16.56 25.04
CA LEU A 394 -4.04 -15.99 25.74
C LEU A 394 -4.36 -15.66 27.19
N ILE A 395 -5.58 -15.18 27.48
CA ILE A 395 -6.05 -14.96 28.86
C ILE A 395 -6.16 -16.28 29.60
N VAL A 396 -6.77 -17.30 29.00
CA VAL A 396 -6.87 -18.66 29.59
C VAL A 396 -5.47 -19.24 29.84
N HIS A 397 -4.61 -19.23 28.82
CA HIS A 397 -3.23 -19.69 28.89
C HIS A 397 -2.44 -18.98 29.99
N GLY A 398 -2.57 -17.65 30.08
CA GLY A 398 -1.94 -16.85 31.13
C GLY A 398 -2.55 -17.00 32.53
N HIS A 399 -3.79 -17.49 32.63
CA HIS A 399 -4.44 -17.77 33.90
C HIS A 399 -3.99 -19.11 34.48
N PHE A 400 -3.78 -20.15 33.67
CA PHE A 400 -3.50 -21.50 34.14
C PHE A 400 -2.00 -21.86 34.28
N LEU A 401 -1.11 -20.87 34.40
CA LEU A 401 0.35 -21.04 34.46
C LEU A 401 0.88 -22.00 35.56
N TYR A 402 1.63 -23.03 35.17
CA TYR A 402 2.15 -24.10 36.02
C TYR A 402 3.26 -23.62 36.97
N LEU A 403 4.11 -22.67 36.55
CA LEU A 403 5.18 -22.11 37.39
C LEU A 403 4.75 -20.92 38.27
N THR A 404 3.51 -20.44 38.16
CA THR A 404 3.07 -19.26 38.93
C THR A 404 1.59 -19.37 39.29
N LYS A 405 1.33 -19.95 40.46
CA LYS A 405 -0.03 -20.19 40.98
C LYS A 405 -0.70 -18.93 41.53
N LYS A 406 0.03 -18.06 42.25
CA LYS A 406 -0.51 -16.83 42.86
C LYS A 406 -0.96 -15.83 41.79
N TRP A 407 -2.25 -15.46 41.77
CA TRP A 407 -2.85 -14.60 40.75
C TRP A 407 -2.17 -13.22 40.62
N GLN A 408 -1.83 -12.58 41.73
CA GLN A 408 -1.13 -11.28 41.74
C GLN A 408 0.25 -11.31 41.06
N LYS A 409 0.88 -12.48 40.94
CA LYS A 409 2.18 -12.64 40.27
C LYS A 409 2.05 -12.94 38.78
N LYS A 410 0.83 -13.15 38.26
CA LYS A 410 0.57 -13.40 36.84
C LYS A 410 0.53 -12.07 36.11
N THR A 411 1.54 -11.78 35.29
CA THR A 411 1.66 -10.47 34.62
C THR A 411 0.75 -10.34 33.38
N THR A 412 0.15 -11.43 32.89
CA THR A 412 -0.62 -11.43 31.62
C THR A 412 -1.78 -10.46 31.62
N TRP A 413 -2.59 -10.42 32.68
CA TRP A 413 -3.72 -9.48 32.75
C TRP A 413 -3.24 -8.02 32.82
N MET A 414 -2.12 -7.76 33.52
CA MET A 414 -1.57 -6.42 33.69
C MET A 414 -1.20 -5.78 32.34
N TYR A 415 -0.63 -6.57 31.41
CA TYR A 415 -0.31 -6.08 30.06
C TYR A 415 -1.56 -5.92 29.18
N LEU A 416 -2.52 -6.84 29.28
CA LEU A 416 -3.63 -6.93 28.33
C LEU A 416 -4.81 -6.02 28.67
N THR A 417 -5.06 -5.72 29.94
CA THR A 417 -6.28 -4.99 30.36
C THR A 417 -6.38 -3.62 29.69
N VAL A 418 -5.34 -2.78 29.77
CA VAL A 418 -5.41 -1.40 29.25
C VAL A 418 -5.61 -1.38 27.72
N PRO A 419 -4.80 -2.08 26.90
CA PRO A 419 -4.97 -2.06 25.46
C PRO A 419 -6.29 -2.69 24.97
N ILE A 420 -6.77 -3.75 25.63
CA ILE A 420 -8.07 -4.36 25.29
C ILE A 420 -9.21 -3.38 25.59
N VAL A 421 -9.18 -2.70 26.74
CA VAL A 421 -10.19 -1.69 27.09
C VAL A 421 -10.16 -0.53 26.10
N VAL A 422 -8.98 0.01 25.79
CA VAL A 422 -8.84 1.09 24.79
C VAL A 422 -9.38 0.65 23.42
N TYR A 423 -9.03 -0.55 22.97
CA TYR A 423 -9.53 -1.11 21.72
C TYR A 423 -11.05 -1.30 21.74
N ALA A 424 -11.59 -1.86 22.82
CA ALA A 424 -13.03 -2.07 22.98
C ALA A 424 -13.80 -0.75 23.00
N CYS A 425 -13.30 0.26 23.72
CA CYS A 425 -13.87 1.61 23.73
C CYS A 425 -13.83 2.26 22.35
N GLU A 426 -12.73 2.10 21.59
CA GLU A 426 -12.69 2.59 20.20
C GLU A 426 -13.73 1.86 19.33
N ARG A 427 -13.84 0.54 19.46
CA ARG A 427 -14.83 -0.23 18.69
C ARG A 427 -16.26 0.15 19.08
N LEU A 428 -16.53 0.37 20.36
CA LEU A 428 -17.84 0.79 20.86
C LEU A 428 -18.19 2.20 20.40
N THR A 429 -17.29 3.17 20.55
CA THR A 429 -17.51 4.53 20.04
C THR A 429 -17.73 4.53 18.53
N ARG A 430 -17.04 3.66 17.79
CA ARG A 430 -17.28 3.46 16.36
C ARG A 430 -18.69 2.91 16.10
N THR A 431 -19.13 1.88 16.80
CA THR A 431 -20.48 1.29 16.59
C THR A 431 -21.61 2.24 17.02
N LEU A 432 -21.37 3.07 18.04
CA LEU A 432 -22.34 4.09 18.47
C LEU A 432 -22.41 5.26 17.49
N ARG A 433 -21.30 5.56 16.79
CA ARG A 433 -21.23 6.63 15.78
C ARG A 433 -21.63 6.17 14.37
N SER A 434 -21.48 4.89 14.05
CA SER A 434 -21.88 4.31 12.77
C SER A 434 -23.40 4.42 12.63
N ARG A 435 -23.85 5.43 11.88
CA ARG A 435 -25.22 5.51 11.39
C ARG A 435 -25.15 5.02 9.96
N VAL A 436 -25.58 3.79 9.73
CA VAL A 436 -25.81 3.28 8.38
C VAL A 436 -26.87 4.18 7.75
N ARG A 437 -26.48 4.95 6.74
CA ARG A 437 -27.37 5.86 6.01
C ARG A 437 -27.62 5.29 4.65
N LEU A 438 -28.89 5.31 4.26
CA LEU A 438 -29.30 5.00 2.91
C LEU A 438 -29.18 6.28 2.08
N VAL A 439 -28.66 6.16 0.86
CA VAL A 439 -28.53 7.29 -0.07
C VAL A 439 -29.86 7.54 -0.77
N GLU A 440 -30.23 8.82 -0.97
CA GLU A 440 -31.49 9.20 -1.61
C GLU A 440 -31.42 9.22 -3.13
N LYS A 441 -30.35 9.78 -3.71
CA LYS A 441 -30.11 9.86 -5.15
C LYS A 441 -28.73 9.30 -5.50
N ILE A 442 -28.67 8.50 -6.55
CA ILE A 442 -27.46 7.83 -7.01
C ILE A 442 -27.27 8.14 -8.50
N LYS A 443 -26.11 8.70 -8.83
CA LYS A 443 -25.64 8.89 -10.21
C LYS A 443 -24.36 8.10 -10.40
N VAL A 444 -24.32 7.26 -11.43
CA VAL A 444 -23.20 6.36 -11.70
C VAL A 444 -22.68 6.60 -13.09
N ALA A 445 -21.35 6.70 -13.23
CA ALA A 445 -20.66 6.68 -14.50
C ALA A 445 -19.69 5.49 -14.55
N VAL A 446 -19.93 4.56 -15.46
CA VAL A 446 -19.08 3.39 -15.70
C VAL A 446 -18.17 3.68 -16.90
N HIS A 447 -16.86 3.69 -16.65
CA HIS A 447 -15.85 3.93 -17.67
C HIS A 447 -15.42 2.61 -18.34
N PRO A 448 -15.39 2.55 -19.69
CA PRO A 448 -14.97 1.36 -20.43
C PRO A 448 -13.45 1.08 -20.31
N HIS A 449 -13.02 -0.04 -20.87
CA HIS A 449 -11.61 -0.46 -20.88
C HIS A 449 -10.73 0.60 -21.60
N PRO A 450 -9.51 0.93 -21.11
CA PRO A 450 -8.62 0.18 -20.23
C PRO A 450 -8.71 0.47 -18.72
N ALA A 451 -9.44 1.51 -18.30
CA ALA A 451 -9.37 2.02 -16.92
C ALA A 451 -10.28 1.30 -15.91
N SER A 452 -11.30 0.55 -16.36
CA SER A 452 -12.27 -0.21 -15.53
C SER A 452 -12.64 0.51 -14.22
N LEU A 453 -13.07 1.76 -14.35
CA LEU A 453 -13.36 2.68 -13.25
C LEU A 453 -14.87 2.90 -13.14
N LEU A 454 -15.39 2.88 -11.91
CA LEU A 454 -16.76 3.18 -11.56
C LEU A 454 -16.76 4.48 -10.75
N SER A 455 -17.43 5.52 -11.26
CA SER A 455 -17.60 6.80 -10.55
C SER A 455 -19.00 6.82 -9.95
N LEU A 456 -19.08 6.85 -8.64
CA LEU A 456 -20.32 6.81 -7.87
C LEU A 456 -20.53 8.17 -7.21
N HIS A 457 -21.56 8.88 -7.65
CA HIS A 457 -21.99 10.16 -7.13
C HIS A 457 -23.27 9.95 -6.33
N MET A 458 -23.24 10.29 -5.05
CA MET A 458 -24.35 10.06 -4.12
C MET A 458 -24.81 11.38 -3.54
N SER A 459 -26.11 11.60 -3.42
CA SER A 459 -26.62 12.69 -2.58
C SER A 459 -26.10 12.56 -1.15
N LYS A 460 -25.71 13.67 -0.54
CA LYS A 460 -25.26 13.71 0.85
C LYS A 460 -26.45 13.47 1.79
N PRO A 461 -26.44 12.39 2.61
CA PRO A 461 -27.56 12.14 3.52
C PRO A 461 -27.67 13.24 4.59
N GLU A 462 -28.87 13.43 5.13
CA GLU A 462 -29.11 14.44 6.16
C GLU A 462 -28.12 14.32 7.34
N GLY A 463 -27.57 15.47 7.75
CA GLY A 463 -26.58 15.56 8.83
C GLY A 463 -25.25 14.85 8.54
N PHE A 464 -24.93 14.53 7.28
CA PHE A 464 -23.64 13.92 6.91
C PHE A 464 -22.56 15.00 6.75
N ARG A 465 -21.62 15.04 7.70
CA ARG A 465 -20.51 16.02 7.71
C ARG A 465 -19.18 15.28 7.67
N PHE A 466 -18.36 15.55 6.66
CA PHE A 466 -17.03 14.95 6.46
C PHE A 466 -15.96 16.03 6.24
N LYS A 467 -14.69 15.62 6.27
CA LYS A 467 -13.52 16.46 5.94
C LYS A 467 -12.77 15.89 4.73
N GLY A 468 -12.07 16.75 4.01
CA GLY A 468 -11.21 16.33 2.90
C GLY A 468 -10.22 15.24 3.32
N GLY A 469 -10.08 14.19 2.51
CA GLY A 469 -9.21 13.05 2.78
C GLY A 469 -9.85 11.91 3.60
N GLN A 470 -11.05 12.08 4.15
CA GLN A 470 -11.78 11.01 4.84
C GLN A 470 -12.29 9.93 3.88
N TYR A 471 -12.64 8.77 4.42
CA TYR A 471 -13.19 7.65 3.66
C TYR A 471 -14.52 7.17 4.25
N ILE A 472 -15.31 6.47 3.45
CA ILE A 472 -16.59 5.84 3.84
C ILE A 472 -16.55 4.35 3.57
N PHE A 473 -17.38 3.58 4.26
CA PHE A 473 -17.66 2.21 3.85
C PHE A 473 -18.93 2.19 3.02
N ILE A 474 -18.87 1.47 1.91
CA ILE A 474 -19.98 1.26 0.99
C ILE A 474 -20.39 -0.20 1.04
N LYS A 475 -21.69 -0.45 1.08
CA LYS A 475 -22.29 -1.77 0.94
C LYS A 475 -23.37 -1.74 -0.13
N CYS A 476 -23.37 -2.77 -0.97
CA CYS A 476 -24.39 -3.00 -1.98
C CYS A 476 -25.05 -4.36 -1.73
N PRO A 477 -26.24 -4.43 -1.11
CA PRO A 477 -26.93 -5.69 -0.83
C PRO A 477 -27.23 -6.55 -2.05
N GLY A 478 -27.34 -5.93 -3.24
CA GLY A 478 -27.53 -6.62 -4.52
C GLY A 478 -26.29 -7.41 -4.98
N VAL A 479 -25.10 -7.03 -4.48
CA VAL A 479 -23.83 -7.76 -4.73
C VAL A 479 -23.51 -8.67 -3.55
N SER A 480 -23.54 -8.13 -2.32
CA SER A 480 -23.29 -8.90 -1.10
C SER A 480 -24.12 -8.39 0.07
N LYS A 481 -24.79 -9.32 0.75
CA LYS A 481 -25.68 -9.03 1.89
C LYS A 481 -24.94 -8.52 3.12
N PHE A 482 -23.63 -8.75 3.26
CA PHE A 482 -22.90 -8.47 4.50
C PHE A 482 -21.58 -7.72 4.33
N GLU A 483 -21.04 -7.65 3.11
CA GLU A 483 -19.73 -7.02 2.91
C GLU A 483 -19.80 -5.50 2.85
N TRP A 484 -18.85 -4.86 3.52
CA TRP A 484 -18.61 -3.42 3.53
C TRP A 484 -17.21 -3.15 3.04
N HIS A 485 -17.06 -2.26 2.05
CA HIS A 485 -15.77 -1.95 1.44
C HIS A 485 -15.41 -0.47 1.62
N PRO A 486 -14.18 -0.15 2.06
CA PRO A 486 -13.77 1.22 2.33
C PRO A 486 -13.32 1.95 1.06
N PHE A 487 -13.77 3.19 0.86
CA PHE A 487 -13.36 4.05 -0.24
C PHE A 487 -13.21 5.51 0.18
N SER A 488 -12.16 6.16 -0.33
CA SER A 488 -11.91 7.59 -0.06
C SER A 488 -12.96 8.47 -0.72
N ILE A 489 -13.42 9.49 0.01
CA ILE A 489 -14.32 10.50 -0.52
C ILE A 489 -13.50 11.42 -1.44
N THR A 490 -13.98 11.62 -2.66
CA THR A 490 -13.31 12.46 -3.68
C THR A 490 -14.02 13.79 -3.93
N SER A 491 -15.22 14.00 -3.37
CA SER A 491 -15.89 15.31 -3.39
C SER A 491 -15.39 16.24 -2.29
N ALA A 492 -15.63 17.55 -2.46
CA ALA A 492 -15.33 18.53 -1.44
C ALA A 492 -16.36 18.47 -0.29
N PRO A 493 -15.98 18.77 0.97
CA PRO A 493 -16.91 18.82 2.10
C PRO A 493 -18.11 19.76 1.92
N GLU A 494 -17.93 20.79 1.09
CA GLU A 494 -18.91 21.84 0.77
C GLU A 494 -19.93 21.36 -0.27
N ASP A 495 -19.62 20.31 -1.03
CA ASP A 495 -20.53 19.77 -2.04
C ASP A 495 -21.76 19.11 -1.39
N ASP A 496 -22.90 19.20 -2.08
CA ASP A 496 -24.14 18.49 -1.76
C ASP A 496 -24.09 16.99 -2.13
N CYS A 497 -23.00 16.56 -2.74
CA CYS A 497 -22.77 15.17 -3.14
C CYS A 497 -21.54 14.55 -2.44
N VAL A 498 -21.61 13.25 -2.23
CA VAL A 498 -20.52 12.40 -1.75
C VAL A 498 -20.07 11.53 -2.92
N ASN A 499 -18.91 11.85 -3.49
CA ASN A 499 -18.39 11.18 -4.67
C ASN A 499 -17.30 10.17 -4.29
N VAL A 500 -17.30 9.03 -4.97
CA VAL A 500 -16.30 7.97 -4.80
C VAL A 500 -15.92 7.38 -6.15
N HIS A 501 -14.62 7.15 -6.35
CA HIS A 501 -14.07 6.53 -7.54
C HIS A 501 -13.52 5.13 -7.23
N ILE A 502 -14.14 4.10 -7.81
CA ILE A 502 -13.88 2.69 -7.51
C ILE A 502 -13.23 2.03 -8.72
N LYS A 503 -12.01 1.52 -8.57
CA LYS A 503 -11.36 0.68 -9.59
C LYS A 503 -11.82 -0.77 -9.42
N ALA A 504 -12.23 -1.41 -10.51
CA ALA A 504 -12.59 -2.83 -10.52
C ALA A 504 -11.32 -3.70 -10.48
N LEU A 505 -10.86 -4.04 -9.27
CA LEU A 505 -9.59 -4.76 -9.02
C LEU A 505 -9.75 -6.08 -8.25
N GLY A 506 -10.95 -6.37 -7.74
CA GLY A 506 -11.27 -7.60 -7.03
C GLY A 506 -12.74 -7.99 -7.18
N ASP A 507 -13.09 -9.19 -6.73
CA ASP A 507 -14.40 -9.82 -6.99
C ASP A 507 -15.57 -8.89 -6.68
N TRP A 508 -15.65 -8.35 -5.47
CA TRP A 508 -16.76 -7.46 -5.09
C TRP A 508 -16.82 -6.18 -5.93
N THR A 509 -15.66 -5.58 -6.28
CA THR A 509 -15.63 -4.35 -7.10
C THR A 509 -15.95 -4.61 -8.57
N GLU A 510 -15.63 -5.81 -9.08
CA GLU A 510 -16.02 -6.26 -10.41
C GLU A 510 -17.51 -6.55 -10.45
N ASP A 511 -18.03 -7.29 -9.47
CA ASP A 511 -19.47 -7.58 -9.35
C ASP A 511 -20.30 -6.30 -9.17
N LEU A 512 -19.79 -5.31 -8.41
CA LEU A 512 -20.43 -4.00 -8.27
C LEU A 512 -20.49 -3.27 -9.61
N ARG A 513 -19.38 -3.23 -10.35
CA ARG A 513 -19.35 -2.64 -11.70
C ARG A 513 -20.34 -3.34 -12.61
N ASP A 514 -20.35 -4.67 -12.60
CA ASP A 514 -21.20 -5.48 -13.47
C ASP A 514 -22.69 -5.35 -13.10
N ALA A 515 -23.01 -5.16 -11.81
CA ALA A 515 -24.36 -4.84 -11.36
C ALA A 515 -24.84 -3.50 -11.92
N PHE A 516 -24.00 -2.46 -11.92
CA PHE A 516 -24.34 -1.17 -12.52
C PHE A 516 -24.39 -1.21 -14.05
N LEU A 517 -23.49 -1.96 -14.69
CA LEU A 517 -23.48 -2.13 -16.15
C LEU A 517 -24.77 -2.73 -16.69
N LYS A 518 -25.43 -3.62 -15.93
CA LYS A 518 -26.72 -4.24 -16.31
C LYS A 518 -27.89 -3.26 -16.35
N VAL A 519 -27.77 -2.14 -15.63
CA VAL A 519 -28.85 -1.17 -15.45
C VAL A 519 -28.61 0.09 -16.27
N CYS A 520 -27.36 0.34 -16.67
CA CYS A 520 -27.07 1.39 -17.64
C CYS A 520 -27.74 1.09 -19.00
N PRO A 521 -28.31 2.11 -19.67
CA PRO A 521 -28.84 1.96 -21.02
C PRO A 521 -27.76 1.47 -21.99
N ASN A 522 -28.15 0.64 -22.97
CA ASN A 522 -27.24 0.16 -24.01
C ASN A 522 -26.86 1.32 -24.93
N THR A 523 -25.63 1.80 -24.85
CA THR A 523 -25.02 2.65 -25.87
C THR A 523 -24.39 1.78 -26.96
N GLU A 524 -24.61 2.15 -28.23
CA GLU A 524 -24.14 1.40 -29.41
C GLU A 524 -22.60 1.43 -29.57
N GLY A 525 -21.89 2.27 -28.82
CA GLY A 525 -20.43 2.32 -28.75
C GLY A 525 -19.81 1.44 -27.65
N LYS A 526 -18.92 0.50 -28.02
CA LYS A 526 -18.16 -0.34 -27.05
C LYS A 526 -17.19 0.44 -26.13
N ASN A 527 -16.93 1.72 -26.42
CA ASN A 527 -15.93 2.56 -25.76
C ASN A 527 -16.49 3.85 -25.14
N GLU A 528 -17.81 3.97 -24.97
CA GLU A 528 -18.42 5.16 -24.37
C GLU A 528 -18.68 5.02 -22.86
N ILE A 529 -18.63 6.14 -22.13
CA ILE A 529 -18.96 6.20 -20.70
C ILE A 529 -20.46 5.96 -20.55
N ARG A 530 -20.83 4.94 -19.79
CA ARG A 530 -22.25 4.61 -19.54
C ARG A 530 -22.70 5.27 -18.24
N GLN A 531 -23.81 6.01 -18.30
CA GLN A 531 -24.35 6.72 -17.14
C GLN A 531 -25.76 6.24 -16.79
N VAL A 532 -26.06 6.22 -15.49
CA VAL A 532 -27.41 6.00 -14.98
C VAL A 532 -27.61 6.88 -13.75
N GLU A 533 -28.79 7.49 -13.63
CA GLU A 533 -29.19 8.30 -12.50
C GLU A 533 -30.57 7.82 -12.06
N TYR A 534 -30.72 7.54 -10.78
CA TYR A 534 -31.95 7.03 -10.19
C TYR A 534 -32.03 7.41 -8.71
N ASP A 535 -33.24 7.45 -8.17
CA ASP A 535 -33.48 7.75 -6.77
C ASP A 535 -33.80 6.49 -5.93
N ARG A 536 -34.02 6.72 -4.65
CA ARG A 536 -34.31 5.68 -3.68
C ARG A 536 -35.62 4.96 -3.99
N ASP A 537 -36.63 5.68 -4.47
CA ASP A 537 -37.95 5.12 -4.72
C ASP A 537 -37.95 4.31 -6.03
N ASP A 538 -37.14 4.69 -7.02
CA ASP A 538 -36.77 3.85 -8.17
C ASP A 538 -36.14 2.54 -7.70
N ALA A 539 -35.17 2.61 -6.78
CA ALA A 539 -34.51 1.41 -6.26
C ALA A 539 -35.39 0.55 -5.33
N LYS A 540 -36.46 1.12 -4.75
CA LYS A 540 -37.46 0.34 -4.02
C LYS A 540 -38.44 -0.35 -4.96
N SER A 541 -38.85 0.33 -6.02
CA SER A 541 -39.87 -0.15 -6.96
C SER A 541 -39.33 -1.18 -7.94
N ASP A 542 -38.09 -1.00 -8.41
CA ASP A 542 -37.43 -1.95 -9.31
C ASP A 542 -36.17 -2.57 -8.67
N PRO A 543 -36.18 -3.88 -8.38
CA PRO A 543 -35.05 -4.57 -7.73
C PRO A 543 -33.81 -4.66 -8.63
N ARG A 544 -33.88 -4.29 -9.92
CA ARG A 544 -32.72 -4.23 -10.81
C ARG A 544 -31.75 -3.12 -10.40
N PHE A 545 -32.24 -2.01 -9.85
CA PHE A 545 -31.38 -0.91 -9.40
C PHE A 545 -30.61 -1.27 -8.12
N PRO A 546 -29.26 -1.20 -8.12
CA PRO A 546 -28.47 -1.52 -6.94
C PRO A 546 -28.74 -0.55 -5.79
N LYS A 547 -29.02 -1.08 -4.60
CA LYS A 547 -29.14 -0.27 -3.38
C LYS A 547 -27.77 -0.01 -2.79
N ILE A 548 -27.46 1.24 -2.46
CA ILE A 548 -26.20 1.62 -1.83
C ILE A 548 -26.44 2.10 -0.40
N LEU A 549 -25.72 1.48 0.54
CA LEU A 549 -25.66 1.85 1.94
C LEU A 549 -24.28 2.46 2.21
N ILE A 550 -24.26 3.58 2.92
CA ILE A 550 -23.01 4.22 3.35
C ILE A 550 -22.88 4.20 4.88
N ASP A 551 -21.66 4.04 5.35
CA ASP A 551 -21.29 4.15 6.75
C ASP A 551 -20.02 5.02 6.90
N GLY A 552 -20.00 5.89 7.91
CA GLY A 552 -18.94 6.88 8.13
C GLY A 552 -19.47 8.31 8.35
N PRO A 553 -18.63 9.33 8.16
CA PRO A 553 -17.26 9.30 7.60
C PRO A 553 -16.19 8.86 8.60
N TYR A 554 -15.12 8.26 8.07
CA TYR A 554 -14.00 7.71 8.83
C TYR A 554 -12.70 8.45 8.57
N GLY A 555 -11.92 8.61 9.64
CA GLY A 555 -10.71 9.39 9.58
C GLY A 555 -9.55 8.72 8.85
N ALA A 556 -8.77 9.49 8.10
CA ALA A 556 -7.63 9.01 7.33
C ALA A 556 -6.38 9.87 7.57
N PRO A 557 -5.17 9.31 7.37
CA PRO A 557 -3.92 10.09 7.45
C PRO A 557 -3.86 11.30 6.49
N ALA A 558 -4.69 11.32 5.45
CA ALA A 558 -4.76 12.39 4.46
C ALA A 558 -5.45 13.68 4.98
N GLU A 559 -6.08 13.65 6.16
CA GLU A 559 -6.77 14.82 6.73
C GLU A 559 -5.83 15.97 7.15
N ASP A 560 -4.54 15.71 7.30
CA ASP A 560 -3.59 16.62 7.98
C ASP A 560 -2.74 17.50 7.06
N TYR A 561 -3.18 17.73 5.82
CA TYR A 561 -2.47 18.61 4.89
C TYR A 561 -2.28 20.04 5.47
N LYS A 562 -3.24 20.54 6.26
CA LYS A 562 -3.17 21.86 6.90
C LYS A 562 -2.11 21.99 8.00
N GLN A 563 -1.59 20.88 8.54
CA GLN A 563 -0.49 20.92 9.52
C GLN A 563 0.88 21.16 8.86
N HIS A 564 0.98 21.00 7.54
CA HIS A 564 2.16 21.37 6.77
C HIS A 564 2.00 22.80 6.25
N ARG A 565 1.62 23.74 7.12
CA ARG A 565 1.83 25.16 6.81
C ARG A 565 3.35 25.33 6.70
N ARG A 566 3.84 25.54 5.48
CA ARG A 566 5.26 25.77 5.19
C ARG A 566 5.77 26.76 6.22
N SER A 567 6.75 26.34 7.02
CA SER A 567 7.66 27.25 7.71
C SER A 567 8.51 27.91 6.64
N SER A 568 7.91 28.89 5.96
CA SER A 568 8.56 29.77 5.01
C SER A 568 8.08 31.17 5.37
N TRP A 569 8.76 31.74 6.36
CA TRP A 569 9.22 33.13 6.41
C TRP A 569 10.51 33.12 7.22
#